data_AF-A0A1H7EVG0-F1
#
_entry.id   AF-A0A1H7EVG0-F1
#
_cell.length_a   1.000
_cell.length_b   1.000
_cell.length_c   1.000
_cell.angle_alpha   90.00
_cell.angle_beta   90.00
_cell.angle_gamma   90.00
#
_symmetry.space_group_name_H-M   'P 1'
#
loop_
_entity.id
_entity.type
_entity.pdbx_description
1 polymer ?
#
loop_
_entity_poly.entity_id
_entity_poly.type
_entity_poly.pdbx_seq_one_letter_code
_entity_poly.pdbx_strand_id
1 'polypeptide(L)'
;MHINLVPVDLGKKDILFNLYQLYYYDFSEYTNQDLNKDGKYDLDINLFWEGDRRWHPFFIEVSGILVGFTVILLENMDTAPHPTHVIYDFMIIKKFRRKGIGHQAAIKALNMYKANWKIAQMQVNTPAISFWRKVVKQYTKDNYTEVLREDSKKYVQTFSTK
;
A
#
# COMPACT_ATOMS: atom_id res chain seq x y z
N MET A 1 -10.73 1.13 18.71
CA MET A 1 -10.32 0.13 17.72
C MET A 1 -8.81 0.25 17.54
N HIS A 2 -8.05 -0.80 17.84
CA HIS A 2 -6.58 -0.75 17.79
C HIS A 2 -6.10 -1.37 16.47
N ILE A 3 -5.42 -0.58 15.63
CA ILE A 3 -4.81 -1.04 14.39
C ILE A 3 -3.37 -1.45 14.65
N ASN A 4 -2.98 -2.62 14.18
CA ASN A 4 -1.61 -3.10 14.18
C ASN A 4 -1.08 -3.24 12.76
N LEU A 5 0.18 -2.85 12.58
CA LEU A 5 0.97 -3.17 11.39
C LEU A 5 1.98 -4.23 11.84
N VAL A 6 1.82 -5.45 11.35
CA VAL A 6 2.64 -6.60 11.75
C VAL A 6 3.57 -6.94 10.57
N PRO A 7 4.91 -6.88 10.74
CA PRO A 7 5.83 -7.24 9.66
C PRO A 7 5.54 -8.63 9.11
N VAL A 8 5.62 -8.78 7.78
CA VAL A 8 5.52 -10.09 7.14
C VAL A 8 6.92 -10.65 6.93
N ASP A 9 7.30 -11.61 7.77
CA ASP A 9 8.51 -12.40 7.58
C ASP A 9 8.30 -13.49 6.50
N LEU A 10 9.40 -14.13 6.09
CA LEU A 10 9.39 -15.17 5.07
C LEU A 10 8.48 -16.36 5.45
N GLY A 11 8.34 -16.67 6.75
CA GLY A 11 7.48 -17.75 7.24
C GLY A 11 5.98 -17.48 7.07
N LYS A 12 5.59 -16.22 6.84
CA LYS A 12 4.19 -15.81 6.59
C LYS A 12 3.92 -15.42 5.14
N LYS A 13 4.88 -15.66 4.24
CA LYS A 13 4.79 -15.32 2.82
C LYS A 13 3.52 -15.87 2.16
N ASP A 14 3.13 -17.10 2.43
CA ASP A 14 1.95 -17.73 1.80
C ASP A 14 0.64 -17.01 2.16
N ILE A 15 0.56 -16.44 3.37
CA ILE A 15 -0.58 -15.62 3.79
C ILE A 15 -0.63 -14.34 2.95
N LEU A 16 0.51 -13.68 2.75
CA LEU A 16 0.59 -12.49 1.91
C LEU A 16 0.29 -12.82 0.44
N PHE A 17 0.78 -13.95 -0.08
CA PHE A 17 0.47 -14.43 -1.42
C PHE A 17 -1.05 -14.57 -1.62
N ASN A 18 -1.75 -15.20 -0.67
CA ASN A 18 -3.20 -15.35 -0.73
C ASN A 18 -3.93 -14.01 -0.67
N LEU A 19 -3.43 -13.02 0.10
CA LEU A 19 -3.98 -11.68 0.10
C LEU A 19 -3.75 -10.95 -1.24
N TYR A 20 -2.60 -11.14 -1.87
CA TYR A 20 -2.35 -10.56 -3.19
C TYR A 20 -3.27 -11.14 -4.27
N GLN A 21 -3.67 -12.41 -4.19
CA GLN A 21 -4.70 -12.96 -5.09
C GLN A 21 -6.01 -12.17 -4.97
N LEU A 22 -6.43 -11.80 -3.75
CA LEU A 22 -7.60 -10.96 -3.51
C LEU A 22 -7.38 -9.50 -3.94
N TYR A 23 -6.16 -8.98 -3.80
CA TYR A 23 -5.78 -7.66 -4.26
C TYR A 23 -5.90 -7.57 -5.78
N TYR A 24 -5.34 -8.54 -6.51
CA TYR A 24 -5.43 -8.60 -7.98
C TYR A 24 -6.87 -8.82 -8.43
N TYR A 25 -7.65 -9.64 -7.73
CA TYR A 25 -9.08 -9.75 -7.99
C TYR A 25 -9.80 -8.40 -7.83
N ASP A 26 -9.46 -7.61 -6.81
CA ASP A 26 -10.01 -6.26 -6.66
C ASP A 26 -9.50 -5.28 -7.73
N PHE A 27 -8.35 -5.52 -8.35
CA PHE A 27 -7.85 -4.74 -9.49
C PHE A 27 -8.34 -5.23 -10.85
N SER A 28 -8.97 -6.41 -10.93
CA SER A 28 -9.46 -6.98 -12.19
C SER A 28 -10.46 -6.07 -12.92
N GLU A 29 -11.17 -5.19 -12.22
CA GLU A 29 -12.03 -4.15 -12.82
C GLU A 29 -11.25 -3.04 -13.55
N TYR A 30 -9.94 -2.91 -13.27
CA TYR A 30 -9.04 -1.89 -13.82
C TYR A 30 -7.93 -2.47 -14.70
N THR A 31 -7.76 -3.79 -14.73
CA THR A 31 -6.67 -4.48 -15.41
C THR A 31 -7.21 -5.62 -16.26
N ASN A 32 -6.63 -5.85 -17.44
CA ASN A 32 -6.98 -6.99 -18.29
C ASN A 32 -6.16 -8.24 -17.94
N GLN A 33 -5.95 -8.52 -16.66
CA GLN A 33 -5.18 -9.69 -16.22
C GLN A 33 -6.09 -10.91 -16.09
N ASP A 34 -5.73 -11.97 -16.79
CA ASP A 34 -6.42 -13.26 -16.73
C ASP A 34 -5.87 -14.14 -15.61
N LEU A 35 -6.71 -15.07 -15.14
CA LEU A 35 -6.28 -16.14 -14.26
C LEU A 35 -5.56 -17.22 -15.09
N ASN A 36 -4.55 -17.84 -14.48
CA ASN A 36 -3.92 -19.04 -15.03
C ASN A 36 -4.84 -20.27 -14.90
N LYS A 37 -4.39 -21.40 -15.45
CA LYS A 37 -5.13 -22.68 -15.45
C LYS A 37 -5.48 -23.22 -14.05
N ASP A 38 -4.80 -22.75 -13.01
CA ASP A 38 -5.02 -23.16 -11.62
C ASP A 38 -5.96 -22.18 -10.88
N GLY A 39 -6.55 -21.22 -11.61
CA GLY A 39 -7.49 -20.23 -11.06
C GLY A 39 -6.83 -19.14 -10.23
N LYS A 40 -5.54 -18.85 -10.48
CA LYS A 40 -4.75 -17.85 -9.75
C LYS A 40 -4.19 -16.78 -10.69
N TYR A 41 -3.95 -15.59 -10.17
CA TYR A 41 -3.10 -14.62 -10.82
C TYR A 41 -1.64 -15.06 -10.71
N ASP A 42 -0.88 -14.86 -11.79
CA ASP A 42 0.57 -15.08 -11.78
C ASP A 42 1.26 -13.95 -11.03
N LEU A 43 1.81 -14.29 -9.86
CA LEU A 43 2.42 -13.33 -8.94
C LEU A 43 3.82 -13.81 -8.56
N ASP A 44 4.75 -12.86 -8.52
CA ASP A 44 6.03 -13.04 -7.85
C ASP A 44 6.14 -12.01 -6.72
N ILE A 45 6.02 -12.49 -5.48
CA ILE A 45 6.21 -11.68 -4.27
C ILE A 45 7.54 -12.00 -3.58
N ASN A 46 8.37 -12.87 -4.17
CA ASN A 46 9.64 -13.28 -3.55
C ASN A 46 10.60 -12.10 -3.44
N LEU A 47 10.48 -11.14 -4.36
CA LEU A 47 11.26 -9.90 -4.39
C LEU A 47 11.25 -9.14 -3.06
N PHE A 48 10.23 -9.32 -2.20
CA PHE A 48 10.20 -8.69 -0.88
C PHE A 48 11.23 -9.23 0.11
N TRP A 49 11.79 -10.42 -0.15
CA TRP A 49 12.79 -11.08 0.70
C TRP A 49 14.08 -11.44 -0.05
N GLU A 50 14.08 -11.37 -1.39
CA GLU A 50 15.24 -11.70 -2.22
C GLU A 50 16.14 -10.48 -2.46
N GLY A 51 17.19 -10.34 -1.64
CA GLY A 51 18.34 -9.45 -1.88
C GLY A 51 18.08 -7.94 -1.73
N ASP A 52 16.90 -7.46 -2.09
CA ASP A 52 16.50 -6.06 -1.97
C ASP A 52 15.82 -5.80 -0.61
N ARG A 53 16.58 -5.19 0.30
CA ARG A 53 16.15 -4.90 1.66
C ARG A 53 15.24 -3.66 1.79
N ARG A 54 14.83 -3.05 0.67
CA ARG A 54 13.95 -1.87 0.65
C ARG A 54 12.48 -2.20 0.81
N TRP A 55 12.09 -3.47 0.65
CA TRP A 55 10.71 -3.91 0.69
C TRP A 55 10.27 -4.28 2.11
N HIS A 56 9.22 -3.63 2.59
CA HIS A 56 8.68 -3.88 3.93
C HIS A 56 7.17 -4.17 3.85
N PRO A 57 6.79 -5.45 3.67
CA PRO A 57 5.39 -5.86 3.77
C PRO A 57 4.91 -5.89 5.24
N PHE A 58 3.69 -5.43 5.47
CA PHE A 58 3.00 -5.47 6.76
C PHE A 58 1.57 -6.00 6.59
N PHE A 59 1.15 -6.91 7.47
CA PHE A 59 -0.25 -7.19 7.68
C PHE A 59 -0.91 -6.03 8.44
N ILE A 60 -2.14 -5.73 8.06
CA ILE A 60 -3.01 -4.81 8.80
C ILE A 60 -3.94 -5.67 9.63
N GLU A 61 -3.90 -5.50 10.95
CA GLU A 61 -4.74 -6.24 11.89
C GLU A 61 -5.60 -5.31 12.75
N VAL A 62 -6.81 -5.77 13.07
CA VAL A 62 -7.73 -5.13 14.03
C VAL A 62 -8.07 -6.15 15.10
N SER A 63 -7.65 -5.91 16.34
CA SER A 63 -7.91 -6.84 17.46
C SER A 63 -7.50 -8.30 17.15
N GLY A 64 -6.35 -8.50 16.49
CA GLY A 64 -5.83 -9.81 16.09
C GLY A 64 -6.46 -10.41 14.83
N ILE A 65 -7.43 -9.72 14.21
CA ILE A 65 -8.04 -10.16 12.95
C ILE A 65 -7.28 -9.54 11.78
N LEU A 66 -6.79 -10.38 10.86
CA LEU A 66 -6.21 -9.94 9.59
C LEU A 66 -7.26 -9.24 8.71
N VAL A 67 -7.05 -7.96 8.42
CA VAL A 67 -8.01 -7.12 7.67
C VAL A 67 -7.47 -6.60 6.35
N GLY A 68 -6.18 -6.80 6.07
CA GLY A 68 -5.53 -6.31 4.86
C GLY A 68 -4.01 -6.36 4.96
N PHE A 69 -3.34 -5.65 4.08
CA PHE A 69 -1.89 -5.50 4.08
C PHE A 69 -1.47 -4.15 3.48
N THR A 70 -0.23 -3.77 3.74
CA THR A 70 0.45 -2.69 3.02
C THR A 70 1.91 -3.06 2.78
N VAL A 71 2.47 -2.61 1.67
CA VAL A 71 3.91 -2.70 1.39
C VAL A 71 4.48 -1.30 1.39
N ILE A 72 5.50 -1.07 2.21
CA ILE A 72 6.28 0.16 2.22
C ILE A 72 7.59 -0.12 1.50
N LEU A 73 7.92 0.70 0.49
CA LEU A 73 9.20 0.67 -0.20
C LEU A 73 10.07 1.84 0.29
N LEU A 74 11.26 1.53 0.81
CA LEU A 74 12.25 2.54 1.20
C LEU A 74 13.21 2.81 0.04
N GLU A 75 12.87 3.71 -0.91
CA GLU A 75 13.61 3.89 -2.18
C GLU A 75 15.14 4.02 -1.98
N ASN A 76 15.55 4.73 -0.93
CA ASN A 76 16.95 5.04 -0.59
C ASN A 76 17.43 4.33 0.70
N MET A 77 16.88 3.15 1.02
CA MET A 77 17.25 2.36 2.22
C MET A 77 17.10 3.13 3.55
N ASP A 78 16.34 4.22 3.55
CA ASP A 78 16.23 5.17 4.67
C ASP A 78 17.60 5.74 5.14
N THR A 79 18.58 5.85 4.24
CA THR A 79 19.95 6.31 4.57
C THR A 79 20.24 7.76 4.19
N ALA A 80 19.45 8.35 3.28
CA ALA A 80 19.64 9.73 2.84
C ALA A 80 19.21 10.75 3.93
N PRO A 81 19.76 11.98 3.95
CA PRO A 81 19.30 13.03 4.86
C PRO A 81 17.80 13.33 4.73
N HIS A 82 17.23 13.12 3.54
CA HIS A 82 15.80 13.23 3.25
C HIS A 82 15.33 11.97 2.49
N PRO A 83 15.09 10.86 3.19
CA PRO A 83 14.76 9.60 2.56
C PRO A 83 13.37 9.68 1.92
N THR A 84 13.16 8.88 0.87
CA THR A 84 11.88 8.82 0.16
C THR A 84 11.30 7.44 0.30
N HIS A 85 10.08 7.37 0.83
CA HIS A 85 9.33 6.13 1.02
C HIS A 85 8.07 6.13 0.17
N VAL A 86 7.61 4.95 -0.19
CA VAL A 86 6.41 4.76 -1.01
C VAL A 86 5.46 3.84 -0.27
N ILE A 87 4.18 4.22 -0.16
CA ILE A 87 3.14 3.21 0.05
C ILE A 87 2.95 2.52 -1.30
N TYR A 88 3.62 1.39 -1.47
CA TYR A 88 3.72 0.69 -2.75
C TYR A 88 2.41 -0.05 -3.07
N ASP A 89 1.95 -0.88 -2.14
CA ASP A 89 0.65 -1.54 -2.20
C ASP A 89 -0.12 -1.31 -0.90
N PHE A 90 -1.44 -1.22 -1.00
CA PHE A 90 -2.32 -1.03 0.16
C PHE A 90 -3.69 -1.63 -0.11
N MET A 91 -4.11 -2.55 0.75
CA MET A 91 -5.41 -3.20 0.63
C MET A 91 -6.10 -3.33 1.99
N ILE A 92 -7.40 -3.06 2.01
CA ILE A 92 -8.30 -3.48 3.08
C ILE A 92 -9.34 -4.42 2.48
N ILE A 93 -9.57 -5.59 3.09
CA ILE A 93 -10.57 -6.55 2.63
C ILE A 93 -11.95 -5.89 2.64
N LYS A 94 -12.76 -6.15 1.60
CA LYS A 94 -14.06 -5.48 1.34
C LYS A 94 -14.97 -5.38 2.57
N LYS A 95 -15.13 -6.44 3.38
CA LYS A 95 -15.99 -6.44 4.59
C LYS A 95 -15.56 -5.47 5.71
N PHE A 96 -14.31 -5.00 5.67
CA PHE A 96 -13.73 -4.05 6.64
C PHE A 96 -13.66 -2.62 6.12
N ARG A 97 -14.03 -2.37 4.85
CA ARG A 97 -14.00 -1.04 4.25
C ARG A 97 -15.08 -0.13 4.86
N ARG A 98 -14.88 1.18 4.69
CA ARG A 98 -15.79 2.26 5.15
C ARG A 98 -16.03 2.32 6.68
N LYS A 99 -15.23 1.60 7.46
CA LYS A 99 -15.24 1.60 8.95
C LYS A 99 -14.09 2.41 9.56
N GLY A 100 -13.42 3.26 8.78
CA GLY A 100 -12.25 4.04 9.23
C GLY A 100 -10.93 3.26 9.35
N ILE A 101 -10.96 1.93 9.26
CA ILE A 101 -9.78 1.03 9.38
C ILE A 101 -8.65 1.43 8.42
N GLY A 102 -8.96 1.56 7.12
CA GLY A 102 -7.95 1.91 6.12
C GLY A 102 -7.29 3.27 6.38
N HIS A 103 -8.07 4.26 6.83
CA HIS A 103 -7.54 5.56 7.18
C HIS A 103 -6.56 5.45 8.36
N GLN A 104 -6.96 4.79 9.45
CA GLN A 104 -6.09 4.59 10.62
C GLN A 104 -4.83 3.79 10.29
N ALA A 105 -4.93 2.76 9.45
CA ALA A 105 -3.79 1.97 9.01
C ALA A 105 -2.81 2.79 8.16
N ALA A 106 -3.32 3.62 7.23
CA ALA A 106 -2.48 4.50 6.42
C ALA A 106 -1.76 5.55 7.28
N ILE A 107 -2.46 6.21 8.21
CA ILE A 107 -1.82 7.16 9.14
C ILE A 107 -0.74 6.46 9.98
N LYS A 108 -1.02 5.24 10.46
CA LYS A 108 -0.04 4.46 11.22
C LYS A 108 1.20 4.14 10.39
N ALA A 109 1.03 3.73 9.13
CA ALA A 109 2.13 3.45 8.20
C ALA A 109 2.99 4.70 7.93
N LEU A 110 2.34 5.84 7.65
CA LEU A 110 3.04 7.11 7.41
C LEU A 110 3.84 7.58 8.63
N ASN A 111 3.31 7.36 9.84
CA ASN A 111 3.99 7.71 11.10
C ASN A 111 5.16 6.77 11.48
N MET A 112 5.37 5.65 10.76
CA MET A 112 6.50 4.76 11.04
C MET A 112 7.85 5.40 10.68
N TYR A 113 7.85 6.35 9.74
CA TYR A 113 9.08 6.93 9.20
C TYR A 113 8.94 8.45 9.04
N LYS A 114 10.03 9.16 9.35
CA LYS A 114 10.17 10.59 9.04
C LYS A 114 10.82 10.75 7.67
N ALA A 115 10.00 10.78 6.62
CA ALA A 115 10.45 10.74 5.23
C ALA A 115 9.63 11.66 4.31
N ASN A 116 10.16 11.85 3.11
CA ASN A 116 9.33 12.24 1.96
C ASN A 116 8.52 11.01 1.53
N TRP A 117 7.23 11.19 1.30
CA TRP A 117 6.33 10.13 0.91
C TRP A 117 5.87 10.29 -0.52
N LYS A 118 5.72 9.16 -1.22
CA LYS A 118 5.04 9.04 -2.51
C LYS A 118 3.90 8.05 -2.39
N ILE A 119 2.76 8.38 -2.98
CA ILE A 119 1.62 7.47 -3.11
C ILE A 119 1.05 7.61 -4.52
N ALA A 120 1.00 6.51 -5.27
CA ALA A 120 0.50 6.50 -6.63
C ALA A 120 -0.85 5.78 -6.73
N GLN A 121 -1.78 6.31 -7.52
CA GLN A 121 -3.09 5.69 -7.78
C GLN A 121 -3.36 5.65 -9.29
N MET A 122 -3.85 4.52 -9.81
CA MET A 122 -4.30 4.43 -11.20
C MET A 122 -5.41 5.46 -11.44
N GLN A 123 -5.33 6.23 -12.53
CA GLN A 123 -6.30 7.30 -12.82
C GLN A 123 -7.75 6.81 -12.92
N VAL A 124 -7.94 5.53 -13.26
CA VAL A 124 -9.25 4.87 -13.37
C VAL A 124 -9.78 4.33 -12.04
N ASN A 125 -8.92 4.17 -11.03
CA ASN A 125 -9.30 3.66 -9.71
C ASN A 125 -9.82 4.81 -8.82
N THR A 126 -11.02 5.30 -9.17
CA THR A 126 -11.68 6.40 -8.46
C THR A 126 -11.88 6.15 -6.96
N PRO A 127 -12.16 4.92 -6.47
CA PRO A 127 -12.21 4.64 -5.03
C PRO A 127 -10.87 4.90 -4.33
N ALA A 128 -9.75 4.45 -4.91
CA ALA A 128 -8.42 4.66 -4.34
C ALA A 128 -8.02 6.15 -4.35
N ILE A 129 -8.31 6.87 -5.44
CA ILE A 129 -8.05 8.31 -5.54
C ILE A 129 -8.80 9.07 -4.44
N SER A 130 -10.10 8.81 -4.28
CA SER A 130 -10.93 9.44 -3.24
C SER A 130 -10.40 9.13 -1.84
N PHE A 131 -10.02 7.88 -1.59
CA PHE A 131 -9.44 7.45 -0.32
C PHE A 131 -8.13 8.19 0.00
N TRP A 132 -7.17 8.19 -0.92
CA TRP A 132 -5.84 8.75 -0.68
C TRP A 132 -5.85 10.27 -0.61
N ARG A 133 -6.60 10.97 -1.47
CA ARG A 133 -6.81 12.41 -1.34
C ARG A 133 -7.35 12.78 0.04
N LYS A 134 -8.30 12.02 0.59
CA LYS A 134 -8.82 12.27 1.95
C LYS A 134 -7.76 12.01 3.03
N VAL A 135 -7.05 10.88 2.96
CA VAL A 135 -6.01 10.52 3.94
C VAL A 135 -4.89 11.55 3.95
N VAL A 136 -4.30 11.84 2.78
CA VAL A 136 -3.14 12.72 2.65
C VAL A 136 -3.52 14.15 3.02
N LYS A 137 -4.63 14.69 2.49
CA LYS A 137 -5.11 16.03 2.85
C LYS A 137 -5.29 16.21 4.36
N GLN A 138 -5.92 15.25 5.02
CA GLN A 138 -6.13 15.33 6.47
C GLN A 138 -4.80 15.23 7.23
N TYR A 139 -3.93 14.31 6.83
CA TYR A 139 -2.67 14.05 7.50
C TYR A 139 -1.69 15.22 7.40
N THR A 140 -1.58 15.81 6.21
CA THR A 140 -0.64 16.91 5.93
C THR A 140 -1.24 18.30 6.16
N LYS A 141 -2.51 18.38 6.58
CA LYS A 141 -3.30 19.63 6.63
C LYS A 141 -3.28 20.36 5.28
N ASP A 142 -3.53 19.59 4.21
CA ASP A 142 -3.53 20.03 2.81
C ASP A 142 -2.15 20.41 2.25
N ASN A 143 -1.06 20.19 3.00
CA ASN A 143 0.31 20.43 2.53
C ASN A 143 0.89 19.21 1.77
N TYR A 144 0.40 18.99 0.55
CA TYR A 144 0.92 17.98 -0.37
C TYR A 144 0.78 18.45 -1.81
N THR A 145 1.55 17.85 -2.71
CA THR A 145 1.40 18.04 -4.15
C THR A 145 0.83 16.79 -4.79
N GLU A 146 0.07 16.93 -5.87
CA GLU A 146 -0.44 15.83 -6.68
C GLU A 146 -0.20 16.13 -8.16
N VAL A 147 0.38 15.18 -8.88
CA VAL A 147 0.66 15.30 -10.32
C VAL A 147 0.12 14.08 -11.05
N LEU A 148 -0.57 14.29 -12.17
CA LEU A 148 -0.91 13.22 -13.11
C LEU A 148 0.34 12.89 -13.95
N ARG A 149 0.80 11.65 -13.86
CA ARG A 149 1.86 11.11 -14.71
C ARG A 149 1.23 10.41 -15.91
N GLU A 150 1.26 11.06 -17.07
CA GLU A 150 0.64 10.59 -18.31
C GLU A 150 1.23 9.27 -18.83
N ASP A 151 2.54 9.08 -18.66
CA ASP A 151 3.27 7.86 -19.06
C ASP A 151 2.74 6.59 -18.38
N SER A 152 2.38 6.72 -17.11
CA SER A 152 1.94 5.63 -16.24
C SER A 152 0.44 5.66 -15.94
N LYS A 153 -0.27 6.72 -16.39
CA LYS A 153 -1.69 6.96 -16.12
C LYS A 153 -2.01 6.90 -14.62
N LYS A 154 -1.16 7.53 -13.80
CA LYS A 154 -1.26 7.54 -12.34
C LYS A 154 -1.24 8.94 -11.77
N TYR A 155 -2.11 9.21 -10.80
CA TYR A 155 -1.93 10.35 -9.91
C TYR A 155 -0.85 9.98 -8.89
N VAL A 156 0.12 10.88 -8.68
CA VAL A 156 1.20 10.71 -7.70
C VAL A 156 1.14 11.85 -6.71
N GLN A 157 0.89 11.51 -5.46
CA GLN A 157 0.89 12.44 -4.34
C GLN A 157 2.25 12.42 -3.65
N THR A 158 2.79 13.60 -3.32
CA THR A 158 4.04 13.74 -2.59
C THR A 158 3.94 14.75 -1.45
N PHE A 159 4.55 14.41 -0.31
CA PHE A 159 4.56 15.25 0.90
C PHE A 159 5.70 14.86 1.84
N SER A 160 5.98 15.69 2.85
CA SER A 160 6.97 15.42 3.90
C SER A 160 6.29 15.15 5.24
N THR A 161 6.88 14.26 6.03
CA THR A 161 6.47 13.94 7.42
C THR A 161 7.49 14.38 8.47
N LYS A 162 8.49 15.17 8.05
CA LYS A 162 9.47 15.78 8.93
C LYS A 162 8.93 17.04 9.60
#